data_AF-A0A0R0J8G8-F1
#
_entry.id   AF-A0A0R0J8G8-F1
#
_cell.length_a   1.000
_cell.length_b   1.000
_cell.length_c   1.000
_cell.angle_alpha   90.00
_cell.angle_beta   90.00
_cell.angle_gamma   90.00
#
_symmetry.space_group_name_H-M   'P 1'
#
loop_
_entity.id
_entity.type
_entity.pdbx_description
1 polymer ?
#
loop_
_entity_poly.entity_id
_entity_poly.type
_entity_poly.pdbx_seq_one_letter_code
_entity_poly.pdbx_strand_id
1 'polypeptide(L)'
;MERRNPRTVLAVILGGGAGTRLFPLTKRRAKPAVPIGGAYRLIDVPMSNCINSGINKVYILTQFNSASLNRHIARAYNSGNGVTFGDGYVEVLAATQTPGEAGKKWFQGTADAVRQFHWLFEDPRSKDIEDVLILSGDHLYRMDYMDFVQNHRESGADITLSCLPMDDSRASDFGLMKIDNKGRVLSFSEKPKGEELKAMQVDTTVLGLSKDEAQKKPYIASMGVYVFKKEILLNLLRWRFPTANDFGSEVIPASAREFYMKAYLFNDYWEDIGTIRSFFEANLALTEHPPRFSFYDAAKPMYTSRRNLPPSKIDNSKIVDSIISHGSFLNNSFIEHSVVGIRSRINSNIHLKKWQHS
;
A
#
# COMPACT_ATOMS: atom_id res chain seq x y z
N MET A 1 -25.58 -16.58 -4.45
CA MET A 1 -24.49 -15.60 -4.58
C MET A 1 -24.32 -14.97 -3.21
N GLU A 2 -23.29 -15.38 -2.49
CA GLU A 2 -23.04 -14.94 -1.12
C GLU A 2 -22.81 -13.42 -1.11
N ARG A 3 -23.38 -12.72 -0.12
CA ARG A 3 -23.43 -11.25 -0.10
C ARG A 3 -22.00 -10.70 -0.05
N ARG A 4 -21.63 -9.85 -1.01
CA ARG A 4 -20.53 -8.87 -0.92
C ARG A 4 -20.80 -7.94 0.27
N ASN A 5 -20.56 -8.40 1.49
CA ASN A 5 -20.77 -7.60 2.69
C ASN A 5 -19.41 -7.04 3.14
N PRO A 6 -19.01 -5.84 2.72
CA PRO A 6 -17.72 -5.28 3.13
C PRO A 6 -17.65 -4.97 4.62
N ARG A 7 -18.78 -5.00 5.36
CA ARG A 7 -18.82 -4.75 6.81
C ARG A 7 -18.19 -5.87 7.65
N THR A 8 -18.03 -7.05 7.07
CA THR A 8 -17.35 -8.21 7.69
C THR A 8 -15.85 -8.22 7.44
N VAL A 9 -15.32 -7.19 6.76
CA VAL A 9 -13.89 -7.04 6.46
C VAL A 9 -13.31 -5.90 7.28
N LEU A 10 -12.18 -6.17 7.95
CA LEU A 10 -11.39 -5.17 8.66
C LEU A 10 -10.06 -4.97 7.93
N ALA A 11 -9.75 -3.74 7.53
CA ALA A 11 -8.45 -3.42 6.94
C ALA A 11 -7.45 -2.97 8.00
N VAL A 12 -6.22 -3.49 7.93
CA VAL A 12 -5.10 -3.06 8.74
C VAL A 12 -3.99 -2.57 7.82
N ILE A 13 -3.77 -1.26 7.82
CA ILE A 13 -2.74 -0.60 7.02
C ILE A 13 -1.46 -0.51 7.84
N LEU A 14 -0.42 -1.18 7.35
CA LEU A 14 0.92 -1.15 7.91
C LEU A 14 1.64 0.11 7.43
N GLY A 15 1.69 1.12 8.29
CA GLY A 15 2.35 2.38 8.02
C GLY A 15 3.88 2.34 8.05
N GLY A 16 4.47 1.16 8.28
CA GLY A 16 5.91 0.94 8.29
C GLY A 16 6.61 1.41 9.56
N GLY A 17 7.90 1.03 9.65
CA GLY A 17 8.78 1.39 10.77
C GLY A 17 9.38 2.78 10.65
N ALA A 18 10.65 2.95 11.05
CA ALA A 18 11.35 4.24 11.08
C ALA A 18 11.48 4.96 9.71
N GLY A 19 11.12 4.32 8.59
CA GLY A 19 11.07 4.96 7.28
C GLY A 19 12.44 5.40 6.75
N THR A 20 13.50 4.72 7.16
CA THR A 20 14.91 5.06 6.85
C THR A 20 15.19 5.09 5.34
N ARG A 21 14.57 4.20 4.55
CA ARG A 21 14.71 4.14 3.08
C ARG A 21 14.18 5.38 2.34
N LEU A 22 13.29 6.16 2.97
CA LEU A 22 12.77 7.44 2.47
C LEU A 22 13.35 8.64 3.21
N PHE A 23 14.39 8.47 4.02
CA PHE A 23 15.07 9.61 4.61
C PHE A 23 15.73 10.44 3.48
N PRO A 24 15.63 11.79 3.49
CA PRO A 24 15.15 12.66 4.57
C PRO A 24 13.65 13.01 4.55
N LEU A 25 12.85 12.47 3.62
CA LEU A 25 11.40 12.78 3.53
C LEU A 25 10.64 12.39 4.80
N THR A 26 11.11 11.36 5.52
CA THR A 26 10.55 10.85 6.77
C THR A 26 11.13 11.48 8.04
N LYS A 27 12.05 12.46 7.93
CA LYS A 27 12.75 13.07 9.09
C LYS A 27 11.80 13.61 10.18
N ARG A 28 10.66 14.19 9.79
CA ARG A 28 9.67 14.79 10.70
C ARG A 28 8.25 14.25 10.51
N ARG A 29 8.10 13.12 9.80
CA ARG A 29 6.78 12.56 9.47
C ARG A 29 6.85 11.04 9.36
N ALA A 30 5.76 10.37 9.71
CA ALA A 30 5.57 8.96 9.42
C ALA A 30 5.67 8.70 7.91
N LYS A 31 6.13 7.52 7.50
CA LYS A 31 6.16 7.10 6.09
C LYS A 31 4.81 7.35 5.38
N PRO A 32 3.64 6.98 5.94
CA PRO A 32 2.36 7.14 5.25
C PRO A 32 1.96 8.62 5.07
N ALA A 33 2.60 9.53 5.79
CA ALA A 33 2.38 10.98 5.68
C ALA A 33 3.29 11.68 4.66
N VAL A 34 4.15 10.94 3.95
CA VAL A 34 4.97 11.49 2.86
C VAL A 34 4.05 11.94 1.71
N PRO A 35 4.18 13.18 1.19
CA PRO A 35 3.34 13.67 0.10
C PRO A 35 3.64 12.97 -1.23
N ILE A 36 2.64 12.75 -2.07
CA ILE A 36 2.78 12.17 -3.42
C ILE A 36 1.82 12.84 -4.40
N GLY A 37 2.14 12.79 -5.70
CA GLY A 37 1.25 13.24 -6.77
C GLY A 37 0.83 14.70 -6.65
N GLY A 38 1.66 15.54 -6.03
CA GLY A 38 1.45 16.98 -5.85
C GLY A 38 0.45 17.38 -4.75
N ALA A 39 -0.60 16.59 -4.50
CA ALA A 39 -1.65 16.93 -3.54
C ALA A 39 -1.97 15.86 -2.49
N TYR A 40 -1.56 14.61 -2.72
CA TYR A 40 -1.91 13.44 -1.92
C TYR A 40 -0.81 13.08 -0.91
N ARG A 41 -1.05 12.04 -0.12
CA ARG A 41 -0.07 11.36 0.74
C ARG A 41 -0.09 9.86 0.50
N LEU A 42 0.99 9.16 0.86
CA LEU A 42 1.08 7.71 0.68
C LEU A 42 -0.13 6.95 1.27
N ILE A 43 -0.59 7.35 2.46
CA ILE A 43 -1.76 6.75 3.10
C ILE A 43 -3.07 6.87 2.31
N ASP A 44 -3.16 7.85 1.41
CA ASP A 44 -4.38 8.09 0.63
C ASP A 44 -4.66 6.96 -0.35
N VAL A 45 -3.62 6.24 -0.82
CA VAL A 45 -3.76 5.11 -1.75
C VAL A 45 -4.54 3.95 -1.12
N PRO A 46 -4.05 3.31 -0.03
CA PRO A 46 -4.78 2.20 0.58
C PRO A 46 -6.11 2.65 1.19
N MET A 47 -6.21 3.88 1.74
CA MET A 47 -7.47 4.41 2.26
C MET A 47 -8.54 4.56 1.17
N SER A 48 -8.17 5.09 0.01
CA SER A 48 -9.11 5.26 -1.10
C SER A 48 -9.52 3.92 -1.68
N ASN A 49 -8.61 2.96 -1.79
CA ASN A 49 -8.95 1.60 -2.20
C ASN A 49 -9.93 0.94 -1.21
N CYS A 50 -9.75 1.12 0.11
CA CYS A 50 -10.72 0.65 1.11
C CYS A 50 -12.10 1.28 0.92
N ILE A 51 -12.16 2.61 0.79
CA ILE A 51 -13.43 3.34 0.59
C ILE A 51 -14.13 2.91 -0.69
N ASN A 52 -13.41 2.84 -1.80
CA ASN A 52 -13.94 2.41 -3.10
C ASN A 52 -14.39 0.94 -3.09
N SER A 53 -13.83 0.12 -2.20
CA SER A 53 -14.25 -1.27 -1.95
C SER A 53 -15.39 -1.38 -0.91
N GLY A 54 -15.86 -0.26 -0.36
CA GLY A 54 -16.89 -0.23 0.69
C GLY A 54 -16.41 -0.65 2.09
N ILE A 55 -15.10 -0.87 2.27
CA ILE A 55 -14.51 -1.27 3.55
C ILE A 55 -14.37 -0.03 4.43
N ASN A 56 -15.14 -0.01 5.51
CA ASN A 56 -15.31 1.16 6.37
C ASN A 56 -14.70 1.00 7.78
N LYS A 57 -14.13 -0.16 8.11
CA LYS A 57 -13.41 -0.42 9.36
C LYS A 57 -11.92 -0.54 9.04
N VAL A 58 -11.13 0.42 9.51
CA VAL A 58 -9.71 0.54 9.15
C VAL A 58 -8.87 0.91 10.37
N TYR A 59 -7.83 0.11 10.63
CA TYR A 59 -6.75 0.44 11.55
C TYR A 59 -5.49 0.82 10.77
N ILE A 60 -4.80 1.88 11.19
CA ILE A 60 -3.54 2.33 10.61
C ILE A 60 -2.45 2.21 11.66
N LEU A 61 -1.55 1.23 11.51
CA LEU A 61 -0.44 1.00 12.43
C LEU A 61 0.74 1.89 12.05
N THR A 62 1.26 2.68 12.99
CA THR A 62 2.42 3.56 12.76
C THR A 62 3.35 3.57 13.96
N GLN A 63 4.66 3.70 13.73
CA GLN A 63 5.63 3.78 14.83
C GLN A 63 6.00 5.22 15.19
N PHE A 64 6.40 6.04 14.21
CA PHE A 64 7.04 7.34 14.46
C PHE A 64 6.26 8.52 13.88
N ASN A 65 6.41 9.71 14.46
CA ASN A 65 6.01 11.00 13.87
C ASN A 65 4.56 11.05 13.34
N SER A 66 3.61 10.52 14.12
CA SER A 66 2.21 10.31 13.74
C SER A 66 1.35 11.58 13.76
N ALA A 67 1.77 12.68 14.40
CA ALA A 67 0.95 13.89 14.52
C ALA A 67 0.46 14.45 13.18
N SER A 68 1.34 14.49 12.17
CA SER A 68 0.98 14.95 10.82
C SER A 68 0.03 13.98 10.10
N LEU A 69 0.14 12.68 10.38
CA LEU A 69 -0.71 11.63 9.87
C LEU A 69 -2.11 11.71 10.51
N ASN A 70 -2.17 11.74 11.84
CA ASN A 70 -3.41 11.90 12.61
C ASN A 70 -4.23 13.10 12.14
N ARG A 71 -3.59 14.27 12.00
CA ARG A 71 -4.26 15.48 11.48
C ARG A 71 -4.80 15.30 10.07
N HIS A 72 -4.09 14.55 9.23
CA HIS A 72 -4.52 14.29 7.86
C HIS A 72 -5.71 13.34 7.82
N ILE A 73 -5.64 12.23 8.55
CA ILE A 73 -6.74 11.26 8.66
C ILE A 73 -7.99 11.91 9.23
N ALA A 74 -7.86 12.65 10.34
CA ALA A 74 -8.99 13.35 10.95
C ALA A 74 -9.64 14.40 10.02
N ARG A 75 -8.90 14.96 9.06
CA ARG A 75 -9.45 15.92 8.10
C ARG A 75 -10.00 15.27 6.83
N ALA A 76 -9.39 14.19 6.37
CA ALA A 76 -9.73 13.53 5.12
C ALA A 76 -10.83 12.48 5.30
N TYR A 77 -10.84 11.75 6.42
CA TYR A 77 -11.59 10.51 6.58
C TYR A 77 -12.49 10.45 7.82
N ASN A 78 -12.44 11.43 8.74
CA ASN A 78 -13.44 11.50 9.84
C ASN A 78 -14.71 12.23 9.39
N SER A 79 -15.85 11.75 9.91
CA SER A 79 -17.25 11.90 9.50
C SER A 79 -17.86 13.32 9.37
N GLY A 80 -17.06 14.37 9.15
CA GLY A 80 -17.53 15.74 8.90
C GLY A 80 -17.53 16.18 7.43
N ASN A 81 -16.84 15.45 6.53
CA ASN A 81 -16.52 15.93 5.17
C ASN A 81 -17.17 15.13 4.01
N GLY A 82 -18.27 14.41 4.28
CA GLY A 82 -19.11 13.81 3.23
C GLY A 82 -18.86 12.32 2.91
N VAL A 83 -18.00 11.63 3.65
CA VAL A 83 -17.92 10.17 3.64
C VAL A 83 -18.54 9.66 4.94
N THR A 84 -19.80 9.25 4.91
CA THR A 84 -20.50 8.75 6.10
C THR A 84 -20.07 7.31 6.38
N PHE A 85 -19.03 7.15 7.20
CA PHE A 85 -18.59 5.84 7.72
C PHE A 85 -19.55 5.35 8.82
N GLY A 86 -20.82 5.08 8.52
CA GLY A 86 -21.89 4.72 9.48
C GLY A 86 -21.44 4.13 10.83
N ASP A 87 -21.29 2.80 10.90
CA ASP A 87 -20.66 2.05 12.00
C ASP A 87 -19.14 1.87 11.83
N GLY A 88 -18.59 2.52 10.80
CA GLY A 88 -17.19 2.42 10.41
C GLY A 88 -16.30 3.34 11.23
N TYR A 89 -15.01 3.03 11.24
CA TYR A 89 -14.00 3.82 11.93
C TYR A 89 -12.68 3.78 11.18
N VAL A 90 -11.92 4.87 11.28
CA VAL A 90 -10.54 4.96 10.80
C VAL A 90 -9.68 5.40 11.97
N GLU A 91 -9.01 4.44 12.60
CA GLU A 91 -8.23 4.68 13.81
C GLU A 91 -6.73 4.50 13.54
N VAL A 92 -5.94 5.50 13.94
CA VAL A 92 -4.49 5.43 13.86
C VAL A 92 -3.94 4.91 15.18
N LEU A 93 -3.31 3.75 15.14
CA LEU A 93 -2.70 3.12 16.30
C LEU A 93 -1.20 3.35 16.23
N ALA A 94 -0.72 4.24 17.09
CA ALA A 94 0.70 4.51 17.23
C ALA A 94 1.31 3.58 18.28
N ALA A 95 2.52 3.08 18.02
CA ALA A 95 3.31 2.45 19.07
C ALA A 95 3.53 3.47 20.21
N THR A 96 2.99 3.19 21.39
CA THR A 96 3.23 4.00 22.59
C THR A 96 4.34 3.35 23.41
N GLN A 97 5.25 4.14 23.98
CA GLN A 97 6.09 3.65 25.08
C GLN A 97 5.20 3.37 26.29
N THR A 98 4.79 2.13 26.49
CA THR A 98 4.13 1.72 27.73
C THR A 98 5.16 1.63 28.87
N PRO A 99 4.78 1.86 30.13
CA PRO A 99 5.67 1.62 31.26
C PRO A 99 6.07 0.14 31.39
N GLY A 100 7.34 -0.14 31.69
CA GLY A 100 7.90 -1.50 31.84
C GLY A 100 8.87 -1.92 30.74
N GLU A 101 9.56 -3.06 30.88
CA GLU A 101 10.55 -3.55 29.89
C GLU A 101 9.90 -3.93 28.54
N ALA A 102 8.64 -4.38 28.55
CA ALA A 102 7.87 -4.68 27.36
C ALA A 102 7.46 -3.40 26.59
N GLY A 103 7.18 -2.30 27.29
CA GLY A 103 6.76 -1.04 26.67
C GLY A 103 7.89 -0.15 26.15
N LYS A 104 9.16 -0.57 26.32
CA LYS A 104 10.32 0.05 25.64
C LYS A 104 10.50 -0.44 24.19
N LYS A 105 9.75 -1.45 23.74
CA LYS A 105 9.94 -2.09 22.44
C LYS A 105 9.00 -1.48 21.39
N TRP A 106 9.57 -0.66 20.51
CA TRP A 106 8.99 -0.31 19.20
C TRP A 106 8.56 -1.58 18.43
N PHE A 107 7.64 -1.49 17.46
CA PHE A 107 7.29 -2.70 16.70
C PHE A 107 8.55 -3.25 16.03
N GLN A 108 8.82 -4.51 16.27
CA GLN A 108 10.01 -5.19 15.76
C GLN A 108 9.87 -5.54 14.28
N GLY A 109 8.64 -5.61 13.79
CA GLY A 109 8.31 -5.80 12.39
C GLY A 109 6.80 -5.67 12.15
N THR A 110 6.38 -6.08 10.97
CA THR A 110 4.98 -5.98 10.50
C THR A 110 4.00 -6.90 11.24
N ALA A 111 4.40 -8.14 11.54
CA ALA A 111 3.59 -9.09 12.30
C ALA A 111 3.53 -8.73 13.78
N ASP A 112 4.65 -8.27 14.35
CA ASP A 112 4.68 -7.77 15.73
C ASP A 112 3.74 -6.58 15.92
N ALA A 113 3.69 -5.66 14.95
CA ALA A 113 2.77 -4.51 14.99
C ALA A 113 1.31 -4.96 15.12
N VAL A 114 0.86 -5.94 14.33
CA VAL A 114 -0.51 -6.47 14.42
C VAL A 114 -0.72 -7.26 15.70
N ARG A 115 0.28 -8.04 16.13
CA ARG A 115 0.22 -8.82 17.37
C ARG A 115 0.04 -7.96 18.62
N GLN A 116 0.72 -6.81 18.71
CA GLN A 116 0.58 -5.90 19.86
C GLN A 116 -0.85 -5.34 20.01
N PHE A 117 -1.61 -5.26 18.91
CA PHE A 117 -2.99 -4.79 18.88
C PHE A 117 -4.01 -5.90 18.65
N HIS A 118 -3.65 -7.18 18.85
CA HIS A 118 -4.55 -8.29 18.53
C HIS A 118 -5.87 -8.24 19.32
N TRP A 119 -5.86 -7.66 20.52
CA TRP A 119 -7.03 -7.47 21.37
C TRP A 119 -8.12 -6.61 20.71
N LEU A 120 -7.79 -5.76 19.74
CA LEU A 120 -8.79 -4.98 18.97
C LEU A 120 -9.66 -5.86 18.06
N PHE A 121 -9.15 -7.04 17.65
CA PHE A 121 -9.96 -8.00 16.92
C PHE A 121 -11.00 -8.70 17.83
N GLU A 122 -10.84 -8.60 19.15
CA GLU A 122 -11.75 -9.16 20.15
C GLU A 122 -12.77 -8.11 20.67
N ASP A 123 -12.62 -6.84 20.30
CA ASP A 123 -13.56 -5.76 20.61
C ASP A 123 -14.98 -6.13 20.11
N PRO A 124 -16.06 -5.85 20.87
CA PRO A 124 -17.43 -6.03 20.41
C PRO A 124 -17.73 -5.42 19.03
N ARG A 125 -17.07 -4.30 18.66
CA ARG A 125 -17.18 -3.65 17.33
C ARG A 125 -16.60 -4.51 16.19
N SER A 126 -15.74 -5.46 16.54
CA SER A 126 -15.05 -6.38 15.62
C SER A 126 -15.69 -7.78 15.62
N LYS A 127 -16.83 -7.97 16.28
CA LYS A 127 -17.50 -9.29 16.39
C LYS A 127 -17.92 -9.86 15.04
N ASP A 128 -18.45 -9.02 14.16
CA ASP A 128 -18.93 -9.42 12.82
C ASP A 128 -17.81 -9.48 11.77
N ILE A 129 -16.55 -9.31 12.18
CA ILE A 129 -15.41 -9.41 11.26
C ILE A 129 -15.08 -10.88 11.03
N GLU A 130 -15.07 -11.27 9.76
CA GLU A 130 -14.71 -12.60 9.28
C GLU A 130 -13.31 -12.60 8.67
N ASP A 131 -12.98 -11.54 7.92
CA ASP A 131 -11.72 -11.42 7.18
C ASP A 131 -10.94 -10.18 7.59
N VAL A 132 -9.62 -10.33 7.67
CA VAL A 132 -8.69 -9.24 7.95
C VAL A 132 -7.80 -9.02 6.73
N LEU A 133 -7.88 -7.82 6.17
CA LEU A 133 -7.09 -7.37 5.03
C LEU A 133 -5.85 -6.61 5.53
N ILE A 134 -4.67 -7.18 5.34
CA ILE A 134 -3.40 -6.54 5.67
C ILE A 134 -2.88 -5.81 4.42
N LEU A 135 -2.62 -4.50 4.56
CA LEU A 135 -2.21 -3.62 3.46
C LEU A 135 -0.89 -2.93 3.76
N SER A 136 -0.04 -2.78 2.75
CA SER A 136 1.12 -1.90 2.85
C SER A 136 0.74 -0.43 2.63
N GLY A 137 1.36 0.47 3.39
CA GLY A 137 1.11 1.91 3.35
C GLY A 137 1.98 2.73 2.39
N ASP A 138 2.75 2.09 1.51
CA ASP A 138 3.82 2.69 0.71
C ASP A 138 3.86 2.22 -0.76
N HIS A 139 2.78 1.62 -1.25
CA HIS A 139 2.65 1.21 -2.65
C HIS A 139 1.69 2.14 -3.40
N LEU A 140 1.95 2.38 -4.69
CA LEU A 140 1.08 3.14 -5.58
C LEU A 140 0.36 2.20 -6.54
N TYR A 141 -0.96 2.06 -6.37
CA TYR A 141 -1.82 1.19 -7.19
C TYR A 141 -3.29 1.51 -6.96
N ARG A 142 -4.18 0.96 -7.78
CA ARG A 142 -5.62 0.97 -7.55
C ARG A 142 -6.15 -0.45 -7.58
N MET A 143 -6.91 -0.86 -6.57
CA MET A 143 -7.46 -2.21 -6.47
C MET A 143 -8.84 -2.20 -5.82
N ASP A 144 -9.73 -3.04 -6.31
CA ASP A 144 -10.97 -3.39 -5.63
C ASP A 144 -10.71 -4.57 -4.69
N TYR A 145 -10.65 -4.29 -3.39
CA TYR A 145 -10.35 -5.33 -2.41
C TYR A 145 -11.50 -6.30 -2.23
N MET A 146 -12.74 -5.95 -2.60
CA MET A 146 -13.84 -6.89 -2.44
C MET A 146 -13.79 -8.02 -3.46
N ASP A 147 -13.27 -7.79 -4.67
CA ASP A 147 -13.03 -8.87 -5.63
C ASP A 147 -11.94 -9.83 -5.11
N PHE A 148 -10.91 -9.29 -4.46
CA PHE A 148 -9.86 -10.08 -3.79
C PHE A 148 -10.40 -10.90 -2.61
N VAL A 149 -11.20 -10.29 -1.73
CA VAL A 149 -11.83 -10.96 -0.58
C VAL A 149 -12.85 -12.00 -1.03
N GLN A 150 -13.60 -11.76 -2.11
CA GLN A 150 -14.50 -12.77 -2.67
C GLN A 150 -13.72 -13.99 -3.16
N ASN A 151 -12.62 -13.78 -3.89
CA ASN A 151 -11.79 -14.89 -4.33
C ASN A 151 -11.23 -15.71 -3.14
N HIS A 152 -10.84 -15.03 -2.06
CA HIS A 152 -10.43 -15.67 -0.81
C HIS A 152 -11.54 -16.59 -0.28
N ARG A 153 -12.75 -16.07 -0.11
CA ARG A 153 -13.92 -16.80 0.40
C ARG A 153 -14.32 -17.97 -0.48
N GLU A 154 -14.49 -17.73 -1.78
CA GLU A 154 -14.89 -18.75 -2.77
C GLU A 154 -13.89 -19.90 -2.86
N SER A 155 -12.61 -19.59 -2.66
CA SER A 155 -11.57 -20.61 -2.66
C SER A 155 -11.55 -21.46 -1.38
N GLY A 156 -12.09 -20.95 -0.27
CA GLY A 156 -11.95 -21.55 1.05
C GLY A 156 -10.55 -21.41 1.66
N ALA A 157 -9.66 -20.61 1.04
CA ALA A 157 -8.29 -20.40 1.51
C ALA A 157 -8.27 -19.80 2.93
N ASP A 158 -7.26 -20.15 3.71
CA ASP A 158 -7.02 -19.58 5.04
C ASP A 158 -6.29 -18.24 4.92
N ILE A 159 -5.46 -18.10 3.88
CA ILE A 159 -4.74 -16.88 3.53
C ILE A 159 -4.75 -16.74 2.01
N THR A 160 -5.02 -15.54 1.50
CA THR A 160 -4.83 -15.22 0.08
C THR A 160 -3.86 -14.06 -0.07
N LEU A 161 -2.93 -14.18 -1.02
CA LEU A 161 -1.86 -13.21 -1.27
C LEU A 161 -2.07 -12.58 -2.63
N SER A 162 -2.11 -11.25 -2.68
CA SER A 162 -2.09 -10.54 -3.96
C SER A 162 -0.69 -10.58 -4.55
N CYS A 163 -0.58 -11.02 -5.80
CA CYS A 163 0.69 -11.20 -6.49
C CYS A 163 0.73 -10.49 -7.84
N LEU A 164 1.93 -10.02 -8.20
CA LEU A 164 2.22 -9.38 -9.47
C LEU A 164 3.05 -10.31 -10.36
N PRO A 165 2.72 -10.42 -11.66
CA PRO A 165 3.56 -11.12 -12.60
C PRO A 165 4.81 -10.27 -12.88
N MET A 166 6.00 -10.87 -12.80
CA MET A 166 7.28 -10.17 -12.97
C MET A 166 8.24 -10.91 -13.91
N ASP A 167 9.07 -10.13 -14.58
CA ASP A 167 10.25 -10.61 -15.32
C ASP A 167 11.47 -10.78 -14.39
N ASP A 168 12.52 -11.41 -14.91
CA ASP A 168 13.77 -11.68 -14.20
C ASP A 168 14.47 -10.42 -13.65
N SER A 169 14.32 -9.25 -14.28
CA SER A 169 15.12 -8.07 -13.96
C SER A 169 14.84 -7.50 -12.58
N ARG A 170 13.61 -7.70 -12.07
CA ARG A 170 13.14 -7.18 -10.78
C ARG A 170 12.78 -8.28 -9.79
N ALA A 171 12.64 -9.53 -10.22
CA ALA A 171 12.14 -10.62 -9.37
C ALA A 171 12.95 -10.82 -8.08
N SER A 172 14.28 -10.64 -8.13
CA SER A 172 15.15 -10.81 -6.95
C SER A 172 15.01 -9.74 -5.85
N ASP A 173 14.28 -8.66 -6.13
CA ASP A 173 14.03 -7.59 -5.15
C ASP A 173 12.79 -7.86 -4.27
N PHE A 174 12.01 -8.91 -4.59
CA PHE A 174 10.73 -9.20 -3.95
C PHE A 174 10.66 -10.62 -3.37
N GLY A 175 9.64 -10.85 -2.54
CA GLY A 175 9.26 -12.18 -2.10
C GLY A 175 8.48 -12.91 -3.19
N LEU A 176 9.05 -13.98 -3.71
CA LEU A 176 8.48 -14.79 -4.78
C LEU A 176 7.70 -15.98 -4.22
N MET A 177 6.71 -16.44 -4.98
CA MET A 177 5.88 -17.59 -4.61
C MET A 177 5.92 -18.67 -5.68
N LYS A 178 5.98 -19.93 -5.24
CA LYS A 178 5.73 -21.10 -6.08
C LYS A 178 4.28 -21.51 -5.93
N ILE A 179 3.61 -21.79 -7.03
CA ILE A 179 2.21 -22.24 -7.03
C ILE A 179 2.03 -23.59 -7.71
N ASP A 180 0.96 -24.30 -7.35
CA ASP A 180 0.47 -25.47 -8.08
C ASP A 180 -0.45 -25.07 -9.26
N ASN A 181 -1.01 -26.07 -9.95
CA ASN A 181 -1.91 -25.90 -11.09
C ASN A 181 -3.30 -25.32 -10.75
N LYS A 182 -3.60 -25.07 -9.47
CA LYS A 182 -4.84 -24.43 -8.99
C LYS A 182 -4.56 -23.07 -8.35
N GLY A 183 -3.32 -22.59 -8.39
CA GLY A 183 -2.90 -21.33 -7.77
C GLY A 183 -2.70 -21.42 -6.26
N ARG A 184 -2.61 -22.62 -5.67
CA ARG A 184 -2.23 -22.79 -4.27
C ARG A 184 -0.74 -22.50 -4.11
N VAL A 185 -0.38 -21.71 -3.11
CA VAL A 185 1.03 -21.41 -2.80
C VAL A 185 1.66 -22.63 -2.12
N LEU A 186 2.74 -23.15 -2.72
CA LEU A 186 3.50 -24.30 -2.24
C LEU A 186 4.71 -23.86 -1.39
N SER A 187 5.36 -22.78 -1.81
CA SER A 187 6.51 -22.21 -1.10
C SER A 187 6.63 -20.71 -1.38
N PHE A 188 7.31 -20.03 -0.46
CA PHE A 188 7.65 -18.62 -0.56
C PHE A 188 9.14 -18.47 -0.35
N SER A 189 9.79 -17.59 -1.12
CA SER A 189 11.19 -17.23 -0.93
C SER A 189 11.36 -15.71 -0.97
N GLU A 190 11.95 -15.14 0.07
CA GLU A 190 12.19 -13.70 0.19
C GLU A 190 13.48 -13.32 -0.54
N LYS A 191 13.36 -12.52 -1.61
CA LYS A 191 14.50 -11.98 -2.38
C LYS A 191 15.49 -13.05 -2.86
N PRO A 192 15.00 -14.12 -3.53
CA PRO A 192 15.85 -15.22 -3.96
C PRO A 192 16.85 -14.76 -5.02
N LYS A 193 18.02 -15.42 -5.05
CA LYS A 193 19.11 -15.11 -5.99
C LYS A 193 19.67 -16.37 -6.63
N GLY A 194 20.29 -16.22 -7.80
CA GLY A 194 20.97 -17.32 -8.49
C GLY A 194 20.04 -18.50 -8.80
N GLU A 195 20.42 -19.70 -8.38
CA GLU A 195 19.63 -20.92 -8.63
C GLU A 195 18.29 -20.93 -7.87
N GLU A 196 18.22 -20.31 -6.69
CA GLU A 196 16.96 -20.17 -5.96
C GLU A 196 15.95 -19.32 -6.74
N LEU A 197 16.42 -18.26 -7.41
CA LEU A 197 15.57 -17.43 -8.25
C LEU A 197 14.99 -18.26 -9.40
N LYS A 198 15.81 -19.02 -10.12
CA LYS A 198 15.35 -19.90 -11.21
C LYS A 198 14.32 -20.92 -10.73
N ALA A 199 14.51 -21.49 -9.55
CA ALA A 199 13.59 -22.46 -8.96
C ALA A 199 12.19 -21.88 -8.70
N MET A 200 12.07 -20.55 -8.55
CA MET A 200 10.81 -19.85 -8.27
C MET A 200 9.98 -19.53 -9.52
N GLN A 201 10.42 -19.89 -10.73
CA GLN A 201 9.61 -19.72 -11.95
C GLN A 201 8.30 -20.50 -11.86
N VAL A 202 7.20 -19.93 -12.32
CA VAL A 202 5.88 -20.57 -12.33
C VAL A 202 5.23 -20.41 -13.70
N ASP A 203 4.26 -21.28 -13.98
CA ASP A 203 3.36 -21.07 -15.10
C ASP A 203 2.28 -20.05 -14.70
N THR A 204 2.46 -18.80 -15.10
CA THR A 204 1.51 -17.73 -14.77
C THR A 204 0.20 -17.81 -15.56
N THR A 205 0.09 -18.68 -16.57
CA THR A 205 -1.20 -18.93 -17.26
C THR A 205 -2.24 -19.55 -16.33
N VAL A 206 -1.80 -20.27 -15.30
CA VAL A 206 -2.65 -20.82 -14.22
C VAL A 206 -3.45 -19.71 -13.53
N LEU A 207 -2.91 -18.50 -13.47
CA LEU A 207 -3.55 -17.35 -12.84
C LEU A 207 -4.30 -16.45 -13.84
N GLY A 208 -4.33 -16.82 -15.12
CA GLY A 208 -5.08 -16.10 -16.16
C GLY A 208 -4.25 -15.21 -17.08
N LEU A 209 -2.91 -15.27 -17.06
CA LEU A 209 -2.08 -14.59 -18.07
C LEU A 209 -2.19 -15.30 -19.43
N SER A 210 -2.03 -14.51 -20.51
CA SER A 210 -1.83 -15.10 -21.84
C SER A 210 -0.49 -15.85 -21.91
N LYS A 211 -0.37 -16.79 -22.84
CA LYS A 211 0.88 -17.57 -23.02
C LYS A 211 2.09 -16.67 -23.30
N ASP A 212 1.91 -15.61 -24.09
CA ASP A 212 2.98 -14.68 -24.44
C ASP A 212 3.42 -13.82 -23.26
N GLU A 213 2.48 -13.39 -22.41
CA GLU A 213 2.80 -12.69 -21.16
C GLU A 213 3.48 -13.60 -20.16
N ALA A 214 3.01 -14.85 -20.05
CA ALA A 214 3.55 -15.82 -19.11
C ALA A 214 5.01 -16.16 -19.38
N GLN A 215 5.40 -16.23 -20.67
CA GLN A 215 6.80 -16.40 -21.05
C GLN A 215 7.68 -15.20 -20.66
N LYS A 216 7.15 -13.98 -20.75
CA LYS A 216 7.89 -12.76 -20.40
C LYS A 216 7.92 -12.49 -18.90
N LYS A 217 6.92 -12.98 -18.17
CA LYS A 217 6.75 -12.79 -16.74
C LYS A 217 6.58 -14.14 -16.02
N PRO A 218 7.66 -14.93 -15.94
CA PRO A 218 7.61 -16.27 -15.37
C PRO A 218 7.63 -16.28 -13.83
N TYR A 219 7.59 -15.12 -13.16
CA TYR A 219 7.57 -15.00 -11.71
C TYR A 219 6.29 -14.38 -11.19
N ILE A 220 5.93 -14.72 -9.96
CA ILE A 220 4.90 -14.02 -9.19
C ILE A 220 5.49 -13.50 -7.89
N ALA A 221 5.41 -12.19 -7.69
CA ALA A 221 5.92 -11.50 -6.52
C ALA A 221 4.79 -11.07 -5.60
N SER A 222 4.97 -11.20 -4.29
CA SER A 222 4.02 -10.70 -3.29
C SER A 222 3.99 -9.18 -3.28
N MET A 223 2.79 -8.61 -3.31
CA MET A 223 2.56 -7.17 -3.21
C MET A 223 2.57 -6.66 -1.76
N GLY A 224 2.74 -7.53 -0.76
CA GLY A 224 2.53 -7.15 0.63
C GLY A 224 1.06 -6.86 0.97
N VAL A 225 0.13 -7.48 0.23
CA VAL A 225 -1.32 -7.35 0.41
C VAL A 225 -1.89 -8.74 0.63
N TYR A 226 -2.51 -8.95 1.80
CA TYR A 226 -2.93 -10.27 2.28
C TYR A 226 -4.36 -10.21 2.81
N VAL A 227 -5.15 -11.25 2.54
CA VAL A 227 -6.41 -11.51 3.24
C VAL A 227 -6.23 -12.74 4.10
N PHE A 228 -6.61 -12.64 5.36
CA PHE A 228 -6.66 -13.74 6.30
C PHE A 228 -8.08 -13.93 6.80
N LYS A 229 -8.48 -15.18 7.02
CA LYS A 229 -9.57 -15.45 7.98
C LYS A 229 -9.14 -14.93 9.34
N LYS A 230 -10.02 -14.22 10.05
CA LYS A 230 -9.74 -13.60 11.35
C LYS A 230 -9.17 -14.61 12.36
N GLU A 231 -9.78 -15.77 12.48
CA GLU A 231 -9.36 -16.83 13.42
C GLU A 231 -7.95 -17.35 13.10
N ILE A 232 -7.65 -17.52 11.81
CA ILE A 232 -6.34 -17.95 11.34
C ILE A 232 -5.28 -16.91 11.68
N LEU A 233 -5.54 -15.63 11.42
CA LEU A 233 -4.61 -14.55 11.76
C LEU A 233 -4.30 -14.54 13.26
N LEU A 234 -5.32 -14.63 14.12
CA LEU A 234 -5.15 -14.65 15.57
C LEU A 234 -4.37 -15.89 16.03
N ASN A 235 -4.67 -17.05 15.48
CA ASN A 235 -3.94 -18.29 15.78
C ASN A 235 -2.46 -18.18 15.40
N LEU A 236 -2.17 -17.67 14.20
CA LEU A 236 -0.82 -17.47 13.70
C LEU A 236 0.00 -16.56 14.62
N LEU A 237 -0.56 -15.40 14.99
CA LEU A 237 0.16 -14.40 15.77
C LEU A 237 0.30 -14.74 17.26
N ARG A 238 -0.66 -15.47 17.85
CA ARG A 238 -0.66 -15.78 19.30
C ARG A 238 -0.01 -17.10 19.65
N TRP A 239 -0.24 -18.14 18.84
CA TRP A 239 0.08 -19.51 19.23
C TRP A 239 1.11 -20.13 18.31
N ARG A 240 0.93 -20.01 16.99
CA ARG A 240 1.78 -20.72 16.03
C ARG A 240 3.14 -20.07 15.85
N PHE A 241 3.17 -18.74 15.76
CA PHE A 241 4.37 -17.93 15.53
C PHE A 241 4.46 -16.72 16.50
N PRO A 242 4.45 -16.96 17.84
CA PRO A 242 4.38 -15.91 18.85
C PRO A 242 5.63 -15.03 18.95
N THR A 243 6.71 -15.39 18.26
CA THR A 243 7.97 -14.65 18.20
C THR A 243 8.27 -14.08 16.82
N ALA A 244 7.43 -14.37 15.81
CA ALA A 244 7.64 -13.83 14.48
C ALA A 244 7.43 -12.32 14.47
N ASN A 245 8.29 -11.59 13.78
CA ASN A 245 8.28 -10.15 13.70
C ASN A 245 7.71 -9.66 12.38
N ASP A 246 7.88 -10.40 11.28
CA ASP A 246 7.47 -9.95 9.93
C ASP A 246 6.55 -10.91 9.20
N PHE A 247 5.53 -10.35 8.54
CA PHE A 247 4.61 -11.16 7.73
C PHE A 247 5.32 -11.77 6.53
N GLY A 248 6.02 -10.96 5.74
CA GLY A 248 6.59 -11.37 4.45
C GLY A 248 7.71 -12.40 4.59
N SER A 249 8.66 -12.18 5.51
CA SER A 249 9.84 -13.04 5.64
C SER A 249 9.69 -14.20 6.63
N GLU A 250 8.67 -14.19 7.50
CA GLU A 250 8.54 -15.19 8.57
C GLU A 250 7.15 -15.85 8.59
N VAL A 251 6.07 -15.09 8.82
CA VAL A 251 4.72 -15.68 8.99
C VAL A 251 4.23 -16.35 7.71
N ILE A 252 4.31 -15.67 6.57
CA ILE A 252 3.83 -16.16 5.28
C ILE A 252 4.61 -17.41 4.81
N PRO A 253 5.96 -17.41 4.80
CA PRO A 253 6.72 -18.60 4.42
C PRO A 253 6.45 -19.81 5.30
N ALA A 254 6.33 -19.59 6.62
CA ALA A 254 6.06 -20.67 7.55
C ALA A 254 4.62 -21.21 7.43
N SER A 255 3.66 -20.34 7.08
CA SER A 255 2.26 -20.72 6.90
C SER A 255 2.01 -21.54 5.63
N ALA A 256 2.84 -21.40 4.58
CA ALA A 256 2.63 -22.05 3.28
C ALA A 256 2.61 -23.58 3.33
N ARG A 257 3.23 -24.18 4.35
CA ARG A 257 3.29 -25.63 4.54
C ARG A 257 2.08 -26.20 5.29
N GLU A 258 1.41 -25.38 6.09
CA GLU A 258 0.41 -25.83 7.07
C GLU A 258 -1.01 -25.36 6.75
N PHE A 259 -1.13 -24.17 6.18
CA PHE A 259 -2.41 -23.55 5.89
C PHE A 259 -2.68 -23.56 4.39
N TYR A 260 -3.96 -23.52 4.03
CA TYR A 260 -4.30 -23.40 2.63
C TYR A 260 -4.12 -21.95 2.16
N MET A 261 -2.99 -21.71 1.49
CA MET A 261 -2.63 -20.41 0.94
C MET A 261 -2.91 -20.35 -0.57
N LYS A 262 -3.51 -19.25 -1.04
CA LYS A 262 -3.83 -19.05 -2.46
C LYS A 262 -3.23 -17.76 -3.00
N ALA A 263 -2.70 -17.82 -4.22
CA ALA A 263 -2.26 -16.63 -4.95
C ALA A 263 -3.45 -16.00 -5.70
N TYR A 264 -3.56 -14.68 -5.62
CA TYR A 264 -4.50 -13.87 -6.39
C TYR A 264 -3.71 -12.95 -7.30
N LEU A 265 -3.91 -13.08 -8.61
CA LEU A 265 -3.21 -12.26 -9.58
C LEU A 265 -3.79 -10.85 -9.63
N PHE A 266 -2.92 -9.87 -9.43
CA PHE A 266 -3.16 -8.49 -9.75
C PHE A 266 -2.38 -8.14 -11.03
N ASN A 267 -3.09 -7.72 -12.08
CA ASN A 267 -2.50 -7.41 -13.38
C ASN A 267 -2.84 -5.98 -13.81
N ASP A 268 -2.41 -5.01 -12.99
CA ASP A 268 -2.55 -3.59 -13.26
C ASP A 268 -1.33 -2.84 -12.67
N TYR A 269 -1.29 -1.51 -12.80
CA TYR A 269 -0.19 -0.69 -12.31
C TYR A 269 0.01 -0.86 -10.81
N TRP A 270 1.25 -1.16 -10.42
CA TRP A 270 1.72 -1.17 -9.06
C TRP A 270 3.18 -0.74 -9.00
N GLU A 271 3.53 0.06 -8.01
CA GLU A 271 4.92 0.44 -7.76
C GLU A 271 5.22 0.55 -6.25
N ASP A 272 6.31 -0.07 -5.78
CA ASP A 272 6.86 0.16 -4.45
C ASP A 272 7.59 1.51 -4.44
N ILE A 273 7.03 2.49 -3.74
CA ILE A 273 7.60 3.84 -3.60
C ILE A 273 8.27 4.03 -2.24
N GLY A 274 8.82 2.95 -1.70
CA GLY A 274 9.49 2.88 -0.43
C GLY A 274 10.96 3.31 -0.41
N THR A 275 11.56 3.67 -1.55
CA THR A 275 12.92 4.21 -1.67
C THR A 275 12.92 5.58 -2.34
N ILE A 276 13.93 6.43 -2.10
CA ILE A 276 13.98 7.78 -2.70
C ILE A 276 13.90 7.73 -4.23
N ARG A 277 14.61 6.78 -4.86
CA ARG A 277 14.65 6.64 -6.32
C ARG A 277 13.27 6.28 -6.88
N SER A 278 12.67 5.19 -6.39
CA SER A 278 11.35 4.74 -6.83
C SER A 278 10.28 5.80 -6.57
N PHE A 279 10.31 6.44 -5.41
CA PHE A 279 9.43 7.54 -5.07
C PHE A 279 9.55 8.71 -6.06
N PHE A 280 10.78 9.10 -6.40
CA PHE A 280 11.02 10.17 -7.36
C PHE A 280 10.55 9.81 -8.77
N GLU A 281 10.93 8.63 -9.26
CA GLU A 281 10.56 8.13 -10.59
C GLU A 281 9.04 7.99 -10.72
N ALA A 282 8.35 7.40 -9.73
CA ALA A 282 6.91 7.25 -9.75
C ALA A 282 6.16 8.58 -9.73
N ASN A 283 6.65 9.61 -9.03
CA ASN A 283 6.04 10.94 -9.06
C ASN A 283 6.20 11.60 -10.43
N LEU A 284 7.38 11.50 -11.05
CA LEU A 284 7.60 12.06 -12.38
C LEU A 284 6.85 11.31 -13.48
N ALA A 285 6.69 9.98 -13.35
CA ALA A 285 5.93 9.17 -14.29
C ALA A 285 4.45 9.60 -14.40
N LEU A 286 3.92 10.31 -13.40
CA LEU A 286 2.57 10.89 -13.45
C LEU A 286 2.42 11.96 -14.54
N THR A 287 3.53 12.54 -14.99
CA THR A 287 3.53 13.58 -16.04
C THR A 287 3.73 13.01 -17.44
N GLU A 288 3.88 11.69 -17.58
CA GLU A 288 3.99 11.01 -18.88
C GLU A 288 2.66 11.01 -19.64
N HIS A 289 2.75 10.90 -20.98
CA HIS A 289 1.61 10.88 -21.87
C HIS A 289 1.67 9.65 -22.80
N PRO A 290 0.78 8.64 -22.66
CA PRO A 290 -0.20 8.49 -21.57
C PRO A 290 0.48 8.08 -20.24
N PRO A 291 -0.07 8.50 -19.08
CA PRO A 291 0.51 8.11 -17.79
C PRO A 291 0.20 6.66 -17.49
N ARG A 292 1.17 5.95 -16.89
CA ARG A 292 0.97 4.56 -16.43
C ARG A 292 -0.01 4.45 -15.25
N PHE A 293 -0.13 5.53 -14.47
CA PHE A 293 -1.06 5.65 -13.35
C PHE A 293 -1.67 7.04 -13.30
N SER A 294 -2.97 7.10 -13.02
CA SER A 294 -3.70 8.36 -12.84
C SER A 294 -4.42 8.38 -11.49
N PHE A 295 -4.17 9.43 -10.71
CA PHE A 295 -4.97 9.73 -9.50
C PHE A 295 -6.43 10.08 -9.84
N TYR A 296 -6.68 10.54 -11.07
CA TYR A 296 -8.03 10.80 -11.57
C TYR A 296 -8.66 9.54 -12.15
N ASP A 297 -9.84 9.21 -11.63
CA ASP A 297 -10.76 8.20 -12.15
C ASP A 297 -12.16 8.54 -11.63
N ALA A 298 -13.13 8.60 -12.54
CA ALA A 298 -14.48 9.04 -12.22
C ALA A 298 -15.25 8.00 -11.40
N ALA A 299 -14.96 6.70 -11.57
CA ALA A 299 -15.64 5.62 -10.87
C ALA A 299 -14.97 5.27 -9.54
N LYS A 300 -13.64 5.36 -9.48
CA LYS A 300 -12.82 4.98 -8.31
C LYS A 300 -11.80 6.09 -7.98
N PRO A 301 -12.27 7.26 -7.52
CA PRO A 301 -11.40 8.40 -7.26
C PRO A 301 -10.44 8.11 -6.10
N MET A 302 -9.25 8.74 -6.14
CA MET A 302 -8.37 8.83 -4.98
C MET A 302 -8.81 9.99 -4.09
N TYR A 303 -9.15 9.70 -2.84
CA TYR A 303 -9.56 10.69 -1.85
C TYR A 303 -8.34 11.28 -1.13
N THR A 304 -8.46 12.51 -0.67
CA THR A 304 -7.48 13.15 0.21
C THR A 304 -8.13 14.30 0.97
N SER A 305 -7.39 14.93 1.89
CA SER A 305 -7.86 16.08 2.64
C SER A 305 -8.19 17.25 1.71
N ARG A 306 -9.46 17.69 1.70
CA ARG A 306 -9.89 18.93 1.03
C ARG A 306 -9.29 20.13 1.76
N ARG A 307 -8.63 21.03 1.02
CA ARG A 307 -7.91 22.18 1.59
C ARG A 307 -8.45 23.54 1.18
N ASN A 308 -9.51 23.59 0.37
CA ASN A 308 -10.14 24.80 -0.16
C ASN A 308 -9.12 25.84 -0.66
N LEU A 309 -8.11 25.38 -1.41
CA LEU A 309 -7.08 26.25 -1.97
C LEU A 309 -7.62 26.94 -3.22
N PRO A 310 -7.19 28.19 -3.51
CA PRO A 310 -7.52 28.82 -4.78
C PRO A 310 -6.87 28.05 -5.95
N PRO A 311 -7.36 28.26 -7.19
CA PRO A 311 -6.64 27.84 -8.39
C PRO A 311 -5.21 28.40 -8.41
N SER A 312 -4.30 27.71 -9.09
CA SER A 312 -2.93 28.17 -9.26
C SER A 312 -2.88 29.36 -10.22
N LYS A 313 -2.06 30.36 -9.88
CA LYS A 313 -1.83 31.54 -10.72
C LYS A 313 -0.50 31.38 -11.44
N ILE A 314 -0.52 31.54 -12.76
CA ILE A 314 0.63 31.37 -13.65
C ILE A 314 0.77 32.67 -14.43
N ASP A 315 1.92 33.33 -14.32
CA ASP A 315 2.22 34.61 -14.95
C ASP A 315 3.53 34.50 -15.73
N ASN A 316 3.47 34.74 -17.04
CA ASN A 316 4.60 34.64 -17.97
C ASN A 316 5.48 33.38 -17.83
N SER A 317 4.91 32.24 -17.46
CA SER A 317 5.65 30.98 -17.25
C SER A 317 5.35 29.96 -18.34
N LYS A 318 6.37 29.16 -18.70
CA LYS A 318 6.25 28.02 -19.60
C LYS A 318 6.19 26.72 -18.78
N ILE A 319 5.25 25.83 -19.10
CA ILE A 319 5.07 24.55 -18.43
C ILE A 319 5.04 23.45 -19.48
N VAL A 320 5.88 22.42 -19.34
CA VAL A 320 6.00 21.30 -20.28
C VAL A 320 6.05 20.00 -19.49
N ASP A 321 5.20 19.02 -19.84
CA ASP A 321 5.12 17.69 -19.23
C ASP A 321 5.10 17.73 -17.70
N SER A 322 4.23 18.55 -17.13
CA SER A 322 4.29 18.92 -15.72
C SER A 322 2.92 19.00 -15.04
N ILE A 323 2.87 18.66 -13.75
CA ILE A 323 1.67 18.78 -12.92
C ILE A 323 1.83 19.97 -11.97
N ILE A 324 0.88 20.91 -12.01
CA ILE A 324 0.84 22.05 -11.08
C ILE A 324 -0.36 21.89 -10.13
N SER A 325 -0.07 21.70 -8.85
CA SER A 325 -1.11 21.54 -7.83
C SER A 325 -1.68 22.88 -7.37
N HIS A 326 -2.90 22.85 -6.81
CA HIS A 326 -3.66 24.01 -6.33
C HIS A 326 -2.88 24.97 -5.41
N GLY A 327 -3.25 26.26 -5.47
CA GLY A 327 -2.71 27.33 -4.64
C GLY A 327 -1.26 27.70 -4.98
N SER A 328 -0.73 27.27 -6.13
CA SER A 328 0.64 27.59 -6.54
C SER A 328 0.70 28.94 -7.27
N PHE A 329 1.84 29.62 -7.15
CA PHE A 329 2.13 30.87 -7.84
C PHE A 329 3.43 30.71 -8.64
N LEU A 330 3.33 30.82 -9.97
CA LEU A 330 4.45 30.75 -10.90
C LEU A 330 4.57 32.11 -11.59
N ASN A 331 5.76 32.72 -11.52
CA ASN A 331 6.05 33.99 -12.17
C ASN A 331 7.31 33.85 -13.03
N ASN A 332 7.25 34.22 -14.31
CA ASN A 332 8.37 34.30 -15.26
C ASN A 332 9.37 33.13 -15.13
N SER A 333 8.86 31.89 -15.16
CA SER A 333 9.63 30.66 -14.90
C SER A 333 9.36 29.58 -15.93
N PHE A 334 10.33 28.68 -16.12
CA PHE A 334 10.20 27.51 -16.99
C PHE A 334 10.16 26.24 -16.14
N ILE A 335 9.06 25.49 -16.24
CA ILE A 335 8.85 24.23 -15.54
C ILE A 335 8.77 23.10 -16.56
N GLU A 336 9.61 22.09 -16.40
CA GLU A 336 9.77 20.99 -17.35
C GLU A 336 9.84 19.66 -16.60
N HIS A 337 9.04 18.67 -17.02
CA HIS A 337 9.05 17.30 -16.50
C HIS A 337 9.11 17.23 -14.96
N SER A 338 8.16 17.92 -14.32
CA SER A 338 8.16 18.20 -12.88
C SER A 338 6.77 18.16 -12.25
N VAL A 339 6.69 17.75 -10.98
CA VAL A 339 5.47 17.83 -10.16
C VAL A 339 5.61 18.93 -9.11
N VAL A 340 4.82 19.99 -9.25
CA VAL A 340 4.79 21.12 -8.33
C VAL A 340 3.66 20.89 -7.32
N GLY A 341 4.06 20.67 -6.06
CA GLY A 341 3.12 20.46 -4.95
C GLY A 341 2.29 21.70 -4.61
N ILE A 342 1.25 21.52 -3.81
CA ILE A 342 0.35 22.60 -3.39
C ILE A 342 1.07 23.76 -2.69
N ARG A 343 0.56 24.99 -2.88
CA ARG A 343 1.09 26.22 -2.24
C ARG A 343 2.54 26.58 -2.62
N SER A 344 3.06 25.99 -3.68
CA SER A 344 4.40 26.30 -4.18
C SER A 344 4.48 27.73 -4.71
N ARG A 345 5.61 28.40 -4.49
CA ARG A 345 5.91 29.71 -5.07
C ARG A 345 7.21 29.60 -5.87
N ILE A 346 7.13 29.84 -7.18
CA ILE A 346 8.27 29.82 -8.09
C ILE A 346 8.42 31.23 -8.67
N ASN A 347 9.54 31.88 -8.34
CA ASN A 347 9.84 33.25 -8.72
C ASN A 347 10.43 33.32 -10.14
N SER A 348 10.61 34.55 -10.61
CA SER A 348 11.18 34.86 -11.92
C SER A 348 12.56 34.26 -12.13
N ASN A 349 12.86 33.91 -13.38
CA ASN A 349 14.16 33.41 -13.84
C ASN A 349 14.55 32.04 -13.26
N ILE A 350 13.57 31.22 -12.89
CA ILE A 350 13.78 29.84 -12.44
C ILE A 350 13.46 28.86 -13.57
N HIS A 351 14.38 27.92 -13.82
CA HIS A 351 14.13 26.71 -14.61
C HIS A 351 14.10 25.50 -13.68
N LEU A 352 12.92 24.89 -13.51
CA LEU A 352 12.74 23.65 -12.77
C LEU A 352 12.69 22.49 -13.75
N LYS A 353 13.66 21.57 -13.66
CA LYS A 353 13.71 20.34 -14.46
C LYS A 353 14.28 19.17 -13.68
N LYS A 354 13.95 17.95 -14.10
CA LYS A 354 14.66 16.74 -13.67
C LYS A 354 16.15 16.91 -13.99
N TRP A 355 16.99 16.71 -12.99
CA TRP A 355 18.43 16.74 -13.20
C TRP A 355 18.86 15.52 -14.02
N GLN A 356 19.50 15.77 -15.16
CA GLN A 356 20.12 14.74 -16.00
C GLN A 356 21.63 14.86 -15.81
N HIS A 357 22.29 13.78 -15.37
CA HIS A 357 23.74 13.70 -15.55
C HIS A 357 23.99 13.60 -17.06
N SER A 358 24.69 14.58 -17.60
CA SER A 358 25.32 14.53 -18.93
C SER A 358 26.52 13.60 -18.92
#